data_AF-A0A0R3LJ25-F1
#
_entry.id   AF-A0A0R3LJ25-F1
#
_cell.length_a   1.000
_cell.length_b   1.000
_cell.length_c   1.000
_cell.angle_alpha   90.00
_cell.angle_beta   90.00
_cell.angle_gamma   90.00
#
_symmetry.space_group_name_H-M   'P 1'
#
loop_
_entity.id
_entity.type
_entity.pdbx_description
1 polymer ?
#
loop_
_entity_poly.entity_id
_entity_poly.type
_entity_poly.pdbx_seq_one_letter_code
_entity_poly.pdbx_strand_id
1 'polypeptide(L)'
;MAIFLKIVSGVYLAFVWLVLFLTLSVPTPLNASVASAGASVIVFMIAIGLSIPAVALFAFGQVVGDVRILRNNARLQSEHLKAMRAYYEPSNSR
;
A
#
# COMPACT_ATOMS: atom_id res chain seq x y z
N MET A 1 -5.36 -12.02 3.94
CA MET A 1 -3.90 -11.93 3.69
C MET A 1 -3.49 -10.63 2.99
N ALA A 2 -3.94 -10.31 1.77
CA ALA A 2 -3.53 -9.07 1.08
C ALA A 2 -3.88 -7.77 1.85
N ILE A 3 -5.07 -7.71 2.46
CA ILE A 3 -5.52 -6.57 3.29
C ILE A 3 -4.60 -6.41 4.51
N PHE A 4 -4.25 -7.50 5.18
CA PHE A 4 -3.34 -7.48 6.33
C PHE A 4 -1.97 -6.95 5.95
N LEU A 5 -1.42 -7.39 4.81
CA LEU A 5 -0.13 -6.90 4.32
C LEU A 5 -0.15 -5.39 4.03
N LYS A 6 -1.22 -4.87 3.40
CA LYS A 6 -1.40 -3.43 3.17
C LYS A 6 -1.48 -2.65 4.49
N ILE A 7 -2.23 -3.15 5.48
CA ILE A 7 -2.38 -2.48 6.77
C ILE A 7 -1.04 -2.45 7.52
N VAL A 8 -0.36 -3.59 7.65
CA VAL A 8 0.89 -3.67 8.40
C VAL A 8 2.00 -2.85 7.73
N SER A 9 2.15 -2.95 6.41
CA SER A 9 3.15 -2.15 5.68
C SER A 9 2.83 -0.64 5.72
N GLY A 10 1.56 -0.26 5.61
CA GLY A 10 1.12 1.13 5.73
C GLY A 10 1.37 1.72 7.12
N VAL A 11 1.02 0.97 8.18
CA VAL A 11 1.28 1.37 9.58
C VAL A 11 2.78 1.49 9.84
N TYR A 12 3.57 0.53 9.35
CA TYR A 12 5.03 0.59 9.46
C TYR A 12 5.61 1.83 8.75
N LEU A 13 5.16 2.12 7.53
CA LEU A 13 5.58 3.31 6.80
C LEU A 13 5.23 4.60 7.57
N ALA A 14 3.98 4.71 8.04
CA ALA A 14 3.55 5.85 8.83
C ALA A 14 4.40 6.02 10.11
N PHE A 15 4.74 4.92 10.76
CA PHE A 15 5.59 4.92 11.95
C PHE A 15 7.01 5.42 11.65
N VAL A 16 7.65 4.95 10.58
CA VAL A 16 9.01 5.39 10.18
C VAL A 16 9.03 6.91 9.94
N TRP A 17 8.05 7.43 9.22
CA TRP A 17 7.97 8.87 8.96
C TRP A 17 7.61 9.68 10.20
N LEU A 18 6.74 9.17 11.07
CA LEU A 18 6.42 9.82 12.34
C LEU A 18 7.67 9.95 13.22
N VAL A 19 8.48 8.89 13.33
CA VAL A 19 9.74 8.91 14.07
C VAL A 19 10.72 9.93 13.49
N LEU A 20 10.83 10.01 12.15
CA LEU A 20 11.62 11.06 11.48
C LEU A 20 11.15 12.46 11.90
N PHE A 21 9.85 12.76 11.79
CA PHE A 21 9.31 14.08 12.14
C PHE A 21 9.53 14.43 13.61
N LEU A 22 9.35 13.48 14.52
CA LEU A 22 9.67 13.67 15.94
C LEU A 22 11.16 14.00 16.12
N THR A 23 12.05 13.26 15.46
CA THR A 23 13.50 13.46 15.56
C THR A 23 13.92 14.85 15.05
N LEU A 24 13.31 15.31 13.96
CA LEU A 24 13.56 16.64 13.39
C LEU A 24 12.96 17.79 14.22
N SER A 25 11.95 17.51 15.04
CA SER A 25 11.28 18.52 15.87
C SER A 25 12.00 18.78 17.20
N VAL A 26 13.01 17.98 17.56
CA VAL A 26 13.77 18.18 18.80
C VAL A 26 14.71 19.38 18.64
N PRO A 27 14.59 20.42 19.48
CA PRO A 27 15.46 21.59 19.39
C PRO A 27 16.91 21.19 19.65
N THR A 28 17.80 21.57 18.73
CA THR A 28 19.22 21.27 18.84
C THR A 28 19.92 22.34 19.68
N PRO A 29 20.71 21.95 20.71
CA PRO A 29 21.45 22.93 21.50
C PRO A 29 22.47 23.65 20.64
N LEU A 30 22.62 24.97 20.83
CA LEU A 30 23.44 25.88 20.01
C LEU A 30 24.87 25.38 19.77
N ASN A 31 25.44 24.65 20.73
CA ASN A 31 26.82 24.14 20.69
C ASN A 31 27.01 22.91 19.78
N ALA A 32 25.94 22.33 19.24
CA ALA A 32 25.97 21.09 18.44
C ALA A 32 25.49 21.28 16.98
N SER A 33 25.28 22.54 16.54
CA SER A 33 24.54 22.87 15.30
C SER A 33 25.16 22.33 14.00
N VAL A 34 26.50 22.21 13.93
CA VAL A 34 27.17 21.69 12.72
C VAL A 34 27.11 20.16 12.66
N ALA A 35 27.24 19.49 13.81
CA ALA A 35 27.10 18.03 13.90
C ALA A 35 25.64 17.58 13.72
N SER A 36 24.67 18.40 14.16
CA SER A 36 23.25 18.09 14.04
C SER A 36 22.74 18.14 12.59
N ALA A 37 23.29 19.01 11.75
CA ALA A 37 22.97 19.07 10.32
C ALA A 37 23.41 17.81 9.56
N GLY A 38 24.57 17.24 9.89
CA GLY A 38 25.00 15.95 9.32
C GLY A 38 24.14 14.79 9.82
N ALA A 39 23.78 14.80 11.11
CA ALA A 39 22.94 13.77 11.71
C ALA A 39 21.53 13.74 11.10
N SER A 40 20.91 14.89 10.82
CA SER A 40 19.58 14.94 10.21
C SER A 40 19.54 14.35 8.80
N VAL A 41 20.59 14.60 7.99
CA VAL A 41 20.74 13.99 6.66
C VAL A 41 20.89 12.46 6.75
N ILE A 42 21.69 11.96 7.70
CA ILE A 42 21.86 10.52 7.92
C ILE A 42 20.54 9.87 8.34
N VAL A 43 19.84 10.47 9.30
CA VAL A 43 18.53 9.96 9.77
C VAL A 43 17.51 9.96 8.63
N PHE A 44 17.51 10.97 7.77
CA PHE A 44 16.67 11.02 6.58
C PHE A 44 17.00 9.89 5.58
N MET A 45 18.28 9.62 5.32
CA MET A 45 18.70 8.50 4.46
C MET A 45 18.28 7.14 5.04
N ILE A 46 18.38 6.97 6.36
CA ILE A 46 17.91 5.75 7.04
C ILE A 46 16.39 5.59 6.90
N ALA A 47 15.63 6.67 7.09
CA ALA A 47 14.17 6.64 6.92
C ALA A 47 13.76 6.26 5.49
N ILE A 48 14.46 6.79 4.48
CA ILE A 48 14.26 6.36 3.08
C ILE A 48 14.58 4.88 2.92
N GLY A 49 15.73 4.42 3.40
CA GLY A 49 16.13 3.02 3.29
C GLY A 49 15.11 2.05 3.91
N LEU A 50 14.60 2.38 5.10
CA LEU A 50 13.57 1.60 5.79
C LEU A 50 12.21 1.66 5.09
N SER A 51 11.91 2.74 4.36
CA SER A 51 10.65 2.88 3.64
C SER A 51 10.54 2.00 2.39
N ILE A 52 11.67 1.67 1.73
CA ILE A 52 11.67 0.95 0.44
C ILE A 52 10.95 -0.41 0.53
N PRO A 53 11.28 -1.31 1.47
CA PRO A 53 10.60 -2.60 1.59
C PRO A 53 9.11 -2.45 1.93
N ALA A 54 8.77 -1.45 2.74
CA ALA A 54 7.39 -1.18 3.14
C ALA A 54 6.53 -0.74 1.95
N VAL A 55 7.05 0.16 1.11
CA VAL A 55 6.37 0.59 -0.12
C VAL A 55 6.18 -0.58 -1.08
N ALA A 56 7.20 -1.43 -1.25
CA ALA A 56 7.11 -2.60 -2.12
C ALA A 56 6.03 -3.59 -1.65
N LEU A 57 5.98 -3.89 -0.36
CA LEU A 57 4.96 -4.77 0.22
C LEU A 57 3.55 -4.16 0.16
N PHE A 58 3.44 -2.85 0.35
CA PHE A 58 2.17 -2.13 0.23
C PHE A 58 1.64 -2.17 -1.21
N ALA A 59 2.50 -1.88 -2.19
CA ALA A 59 2.17 -1.93 -3.61
C ALA A 59 1.78 -3.35 -4.04
N PHE A 60 2.50 -4.37 -3.60
CA PHE A 60 2.13 -5.77 -3.85
C PHE A 60 0.75 -6.11 -3.27
N GLY A 61 0.48 -5.68 -2.03
CA GLY A 61 -0.83 -5.81 -1.42
C GLY A 61 -1.96 -5.11 -2.21
N GLN A 62 -1.66 -3.97 -2.87
CA GLN A 62 -2.59 -3.29 -3.77
C GLN A 62 -2.96 -4.17 -4.95
N VAL A 63 -1.97 -4.59 -5.72
CA VAL A 63 -2.17 -5.38 -6.95
C VAL A 63 -2.96 -6.66 -6.68
N VAL A 64 -2.62 -7.40 -5.61
CA VAL A 64 -3.33 -8.63 -5.27
C VAL A 64 -4.79 -8.37 -4.87
N GLY A 65 -5.06 -7.24 -4.20
CA GLY A 65 -6.41 -6.79 -3.90
C GLY A 65 -7.21 -6.51 -5.16
N ASP A 66 -6.62 -5.77 -6.10
CA ASP A 66 -7.27 -5.35 -7.34
C ASP A 66 -7.58 -6.55 -8.24
N VAL A 67 -6.64 -7.50 -8.36
CA VAL A 67 -6.86 -8.75 -9.11
C VAL A 67 -8.02 -9.56 -8.53
N ARG A 68 -8.15 -9.61 -7.19
CA ARG A 68 -9.26 -10.31 -6.54
C ARG A 68 -10.59 -9.66 -6.85
N ILE A 69 -10.66 -8.32 -6.83
CA ILE A 69 -11.87 -7.55 -7.16
C ILE A 69 -12.23 -7.76 -8.63
N LEU A 70 -11.27 -7.63 -9.54
CA LEU A 70 -11.46 -7.83 -10.98
C LEU A 70 -12.00 -9.22 -11.27
N ARG A 71 -11.44 -10.27 -10.65
CA ARG A 71 -11.95 -11.64 -10.81
C ARG A 71 -13.39 -11.79 -10.33
N ASN A 72 -13.75 -11.13 -9.22
CA ASN A 72 -15.12 -11.18 -8.71
C ASN A 72 -16.10 -10.48 -9.66
N ASN A 73 -15.71 -9.31 -10.17
CA ASN A 73 -16.52 -8.56 -11.12
C ASN A 73 -16.69 -9.30 -12.45
N ALA A 74 -15.63 -9.95 -12.94
CA ALA A 74 -15.70 -10.78 -14.14
C ALA A 74 -16.68 -11.97 -13.97
N ARG A 75 -16.70 -12.60 -12.78
CA ARG A 75 -17.68 -13.65 -12.47
C ARG A 75 -19.11 -13.10 -12.50
N LEU A 76 -19.37 -11.98 -11.82
CA LEU A 76 -20.69 -11.34 -11.80
C LEU A 76 -21.16 -10.95 -13.22
N GLN A 77 -20.27 -10.40 -14.04
CA GLN A 77 -20.58 -10.07 -15.44
C GLN A 77 -20.87 -11.33 -16.27
N SER A 78 -20.12 -12.42 -16.07
CA SER A 78 -20.37 -13.67 -16.79
C SER A 78 -21.71 -14.29 -16.44
N GLU A 79 -22.11 -14.24 -15.16
CA GLU A 79 -23.42 -14.73 -14.71
C GLU A 79 -24.56 -13.84 -15.23
N HIS A 80 -24.36 -12.52 -15.24
CA HIS A 80 -25.32 -11.59 -15.84
C HIS A 80 -25.50 -11.82 -17.35
N LEU A 81 -24.41 -12.05 -18.09
CA LEU A 81 -24.46 -12.38 -19.52
C LEU A 81 -25.14 -13.74 -19.77
N LYS A 82 -24.90 -14.75 -18.93
CA LYS A 82 -25.61 -16.04 -19.02
C LYS A 82 -27.11 -15.86 -18.77
N ALA A 83 -27.50 -15.05 -17.78
CA ALA A 83 -28.91 -14.78 -17.49
C ALA A 83 -29.60 -14.05 -18.65
N MET A 84 -28.95 -13.02 -19.22
CA MET A 84 -29.46 -12.35 -20.42
C MET A 84 -29.55 -13.32 -21.61
N ARG A 85 -28.53 -14.14 -21.84
CA ARG A 85 -28.56 -15.14 -22.91
C ARG A 85 -29.71 -16.13 -22.76
N ALA A 86 -29.95 -16.65 -21.55
CA ALA A 86 -31.06 -17.56 -21.27
C ALA A 86 -32.43 -16.90 -21.52
N TYR A 87 -32.53 -15.58 -21.33
CA TYR A 87 -33.75 -14.82 -21.61
C TYR A 87 -33.99 -14.61 -23.11
N TYR A 88 -32.95 -14.35 -23.90
CA TYR A 88 -33.07 -14.05 -25.34
C TYR A 88 -32.97 -15.29 -26.25
N GLU A 89 -32.32 -16.37 -25.80
CA GLU A 89 -32.20 -17.65 -26.53
C GLU A 89 -32.91 -18.80 -25.79
N PRO A 90 -34.24 -18.73 -25.53
CA PRO A 90 -34.94 -19.77 -24.77
C PRO A 90 -35.08 -21.11 -25.53
N SER A 91 -34.78 -21.14 -26.84
CA SER A 91 -35.15 -22.25 -27.73
C SER A 91 -34.03 -23.24 -28.09
N ASN A 92 -32.83 -23.15 -27.50
CA ASN A 92 -31.75 -24.11 -27.79
C ASN A 92 -31.68 -25.29 -26.77
N SER A 93 -32.74 -25.48 -25.99
CA SER A 93 -32.97 -26.68 -25.18
C SER A 93 -33.67 -27.75 -26.03
N ARG A 94 -32.92 -28.40 -26.91
CA ARG A 94 -33.24 -29.76 -27.40
C ARG A 94 -31.98 -30.59 -27.37
#